data_AF-A0A259RYM4-F1
#
_entry.id   AF-A0A259RYM4-F1
#
_cell.length_a   1.000
_cell.length_b   1.000
_cell.length_c   1.000
_cell.angle_alpha   90.00
_cell.angle_beta   90.00
_cell.angle_gamma   90.00
#
_symmetry.space_group_name_H-M   'P 1'
#
loop_
_entity.id
_entity.type
_entity.pdbx_description
1 polymer ?
#
loop_
_entity_poly.entity_id
_entity_poly.type
_entity_poly.pdbx_seq_one_letter_code
_entity_poly.pdbx_strand_id
1 'polypeptide(L)'
;MKRNLFSGLDDLDVAQHLIAELHDDLRGRVARAHMLFDLGEELGLEGAMIPGGTIAYRVWIEARNAFINGQFVALVLLCQGLMEHILASQLEGKADPVMLGNKVGAGTTRNRAASAGIISDDELIELDQLEKLRNPFAHYRNINDPEHVDQQATNERRSSDSIFEKSAVFAITLTIKVLSKPSFRLGSF
;
A
#
# COMPACT_ATOMS: atom_id res chain seq x y z
N MET A 1 -20.55 35.22 -15.13
CA MET A 1 -21.43 34.26 -14.43
C MET A 1 -20.72 32.90 -14.46
N LYS A 2 -20.14 32.46 -13.34
CA LYS A 2 -19.45 31.17 -13.24
C LYS A 2 -20.51 30.07 -13.32
N ARG A 3 -20.54 29.28 -14.40
CA ARG A 3 -21.25 28.00 -14.43
C ARG A 3 -20.57 27.10 -13.40
N ASN A 4 -21.26 26.77 -12.30
CA ASN A 4 -20.83 25.69 -11.42
C ASN A 4 -20.92 24.40 -12.25
N LEU A 5 -19.85 23.60 -12.27
CA LEU A 5 -19.76 22.35 -13.06
C LEU A 5 -20.93 21.37 -12.81
N PHE A 6 -21.64 21.54 -11.70
CA PHE A 6 -22.74 20.68 -11.24
C PHE A 6 -24.12 21.35 -11.26
N SER A 7 -24.30 22.50 -11.92
CA SER A 7 -25.56 23.26 -11.89
C SER A 7 -26.74 22.62 -12.66
N GLY A 8 -26.71 21.31 -12.91
CA GLY A 8 -27.70 20.61 -13.72
C GLY A 8 -27.92 19.14 -13.35
N LEU A 9 -27.35 18.64 -12.26
CA LEU A 9 -27.65 17.32 -11.72
C LEU A 9 -28.43 17.52 -10.42
N ASP A 10 -29.59 16.88 -10.31
CA ASP A 10 -30.29 16.83 -9.03
C ASP A 10 -29.70 15.73 -8.12
N ASP A 11 -30.14 15.69 -6.86
CA ASP A 11 -29.62 14.71 -5.89
C ASP A 11 -29.86 13.26 -6.34
N LEU A 12 -30.90 13.00 -7.13
CA LEU A 12 -31.20 11.68 -7.67
C LEU A 12 -30.18 11.30 -8.75
N ASP A 13 -29.84 12.23 -9.64
CA ASP A 13 -28.79 12.01 -10.64
C ASP A 13 -27.44 11.68 -9.98
N VAL A 14 -27.08 12.43 -8.92
CA VAL A 14 -25.84 12.16 -8.16
C VAL A 14 -25.88 10.80 -7.48
N ALA A 15 -27.01 10.44 -6.86
CA ALA A 15 -27.17 9.14 -6.22
C ALA A 15 -27.06 7.98 -7.22
N GLN A 16 -27.61 8.12 -8.42
CA GLN A 16 -27.51 7.12 -9.49
C GLN A 16 -26.06 6.90 -9.92
N HIS A 17 -25.27 7.97 -10.06
CA HIS A 17 -23.84 7.85 -10.39
C HIS A 17 -23.07 7.10 -9.30
N LEU A 18 -23.30 7.43 -8.02
CA LEU A 18 -22.66 6.73 -6.91
C LEU A 18 -23.03 5.25 -6.86
N ILE A 19 -24.29 4.91 -7.14
CA ILE A 19 -24.75 3.51 -7.20
C ILE A 19 -24.09 2.79 -8.37
N ALA A 20 -23.97 3.42 -9.54
CA ALA A 20 -23.29 2.84 -10.69
C ALA A 20 -21.81 2.57 -10.40
N GLU A 21 -21.08 3.55 -9.84
CA GLU A 21 -19.68 3.37 -9.44
C GLU A 21 -19.49 2.23 -8.41
N LEU A 22 -20.45 2.07 -7.50
CA LEU A 22 -20.43 0.97 -6.53
C LEU A 22 -20.74 -0.39 -7.19
N HIS A 23 -21.70 -0.42 -8.11
CA HIS A 23 -22.20 -1.62 -8.76
C HIS A 23 -21.21 -2.20 -9.78
N ASP A 24 -20.61 -1.35 -10.62
CA ASP A 24 -19.86 -1.78 -11.80
C ASP A 24 -18.64 -2.65 -11.47
N ASP A 25 -17.99 -2.40 -10.32
CA ASP A 25 -16.85 -3.20 -9.82
C ASP A 25 -17.21 -4.01 -8.57
N LEU A 26 -18.50 -4.24 -8.28
CA LEU A 26 -18.91 -4.97 -7.07
C LEU A 26 -18.26 -6.35 -6.97
N ARG A 27 -18.18 -7.08 -8.10
CA ARG A 27 -17.53 -8.40 -8.14
C ARG A 27 -16.03 -8.33 -7.85
N GLY A 28 -15.33 -7.32 -8.38
CA GLY A 28 -13.91 -7.13 -8.12
C GLY A 28 -13.64 -6.74 -6.67
N ARG A 29 -14.48 -5.86 -6.10
CA ARG A 29 -14.44 -5.48 -4.67
C ARG A 29 -14.61 -6.68 -3.76
N VAL A 30 -15.59 -7.55 -4.04
CA VAL A 30 -15.82 -8.78 -3.27
C VAL A 30 -14.60 -9.71 -3.37
N ALA A 31 -14.05 -9.92 -4.57
CA ALA A 31 -12.87 -10.77 -4.74
C ALA A 31 -11.64 -10.24 -3.97
N ARG A 32 -11.38 -8.94 -4.04
CA ARG A 32 -10.26 -8.31 -3.30
C ARG A 32 -10.50 -8.29 -1.79
N ALA A 33 -11.75 -8.15 -1.35
CA ALA A 33 -12.10 -8.29 0.06
C ALA A 33 -11.79 -9.71 0.57
N HIS A 34 -12.18 -10.76 -0.18
CA HIS A 34 -11.82 -12.14 0.15
C HIS A 34 -10.31 -12.32 0.24
N MET A 35 -9.57 -11.85 -0.77
CA MET A 35 -8.10 -11.93 -0.74
C MET A 35 -7.49 -11.24 0.49
N LEU A 36 -8.04 -10.08 0.90
CA LEU A 36 -7.57 -9.38 2.08
C LEU A 36 -7.92 -10.12 3.39
N PHE A 37 -9.06 -10.81 3.44
CA PHE A 37 -9.40 -11.69 4.58
C PHE A 37 -8.45 -12.88 4.65
N ASP A 38 -8.21 -13.56 3.53
CA ASP A 38 -7.32 -14.72 3.45
C ASP A 38 -5.88 -14.34 3.86
N LEU A 39 -5.36 -13.23 3.33
CA LEU A 39 -4.04 -12.69 3.75
C LEU A 39 -4.06 -12.27 5.23
N GLY A 40 -5.19 -11.77 5.73
CA GLY A 40 -5.34 -11.34 7.12
C GLY A 40 -5.20 -12.48 8.13
N GLU A 41 -5.44 -13.74 7.74
CA GLU A 41 -5.22 -14.91 8.60
C GLU A 41 -3.76 -15.01 9.07
N GLU A 42 -2.80 -14.53 8.26
CA GLU A 42 -1.38 -14.53 8.62
C GLU A 42 -1.05 -13.61 9.80
N LEU A 43 -1.87 -12.60 10.08
CA LEU A 43 -1.67 -11.67 11.19
C LEU A 43 -1.94 -12.33 12.56
N GLY A 44 -2.54 -13.52 12.57
CA GLY A 44 -2.90 -14.25 13.78
C GLY A 44 -4.21 -13.78 14.43
N LEU A 45 -4.71 -14.58 15.39
CA LEU A 45 -6.01 -14.39 16.03
C LEU A 45 -6.14 -13.06 16.80
N GLU A 46 -5.04 -12.57 17.38
CA GLU A 46 -5.01 -11.30 18.11
C GLU A 46 -4.66 -10.11 17.22
N GLY A 47 -4.35 -10.36 15.94
CA GLY A 47 -3.92 -9.35 14.98
C GLY A 47 -2.49 -8.84 15.19
N ALA A 48 -2.17 -7.80 14.43
CA ALA A 48 -0.87 -7.14 14.46
C ALA A 48 -0.94 -5.75 15.11
N MET A 49 0.08 -5.43 15.90
CA MET A 49 0.41 -4.09 16.32
C MET A 49 0.82 -3.26 15.10
N ILE A 50 0.24 -2.07 14.97
CA ILE A 50 0.63 -1.08 13.96
C ILE A 50 1.44 0.03 14.66
N PRO A 51 2.78 -0.10 14.76
CA PRO A 51 3.64 0.92 15.35
C PRO A 51 3.72 2.16 14.45
N GLY A 52 4.13 3.31 14.99
CA GLY A 52 4.11 4.60 14.27
C GLY A 52 2.87 5.46 14.53
N GLY A 53 2.04 5.05 15.49
CA GLY A 53 0.95 5.87 16.03
C GLY A 53 -0.23 6.07 15.08
N THR A 54 -0.93 7.20 15.25
CA THR A 54 -2.19 7.48 14.54
C THR A 54 -2.00 7.53 13.02
N ILE A 55 -0.87 8.03 12.53
CA ILE A 55 -0.60 8.14 11.09
C ILE A 55 -0.50 6.75 10.48
N ALA A 56 0.36 5.88 11.03
CA ALA A 56 0.52 4.51 10.54
C ALA A 56 -0.82 3.74 10.57
N TYR A 57 -1.59 3.88 11.65
CA TYR A 57 -2.90 3.25 11.76
C TYR A 57 -3.89 3.74 10.69
N ARG A 58 -3.96 5.06 10.45
CA ARG A 58 -4.84 5.62 9.41
C ARG A 58 -4.44 5.16 8.02
N VAL A 59 -3.14 5.21 7.72
CA VAL A 59 -2.60 4.73 6.43
C VAL A 59 -2.93 3.25 6.22
N TRP A 60 -2.85 2.42 7.25
CA TRP A 60 -3.25 1.00 7.16
C TRP A 60 -4.72 0.83 6.80
N ILE A 61 -5.63 1.56 7.46
CA ILE A 61 -7.07 1.52 7.15
C ILE A 61 -7.34 2.01 5.72
N GLU A 62 -6.69 3.11 5.31
CA GLU A 62 -6.81 3.66 3.96
C GLU A 62 -6.27 2.71 2.90
N ALA A 63 -5.14 2.03 3.16
CA ALA A 63 -4.58 1.04 2.24
C ALA A 63 -5.55 -0.12 2.00
N ARG A 64 -6.12 -0.69 3.06
CA ARG A 64 -7.12 -1.76 2.94
C ARG A 64 -8.33 -1.32 2.10
N ASN A 65 -8.83 -0.12 2.35
CA ASN A 65 -9.93 0.44 1.58
C ASN A 65 -9.52 0.66 0.11
N ALA A 66 -8.33 1.21 -0.14
CA ALA A 66 -7.83 1.44 -1.48
C ALA A 66 -7.72 0.13 -2.28
N PHE A 67 -7.25 -0.95 -1.66
CA PHE A 67 -7.19 -2.27 -2.28
C PHE A 67 -8.58 -2.78 -2.66
N ILE A 68 -9.53 -2.76 -1.72
CA ILE A 68 -10.91 -3.21 -1.97
C ILE A 68 -11.53 -2.40 -3.10
N ASN A 69 -11.34 -1.08 -3.13
CA ASN A 69 -11.93 -0.18 -4.13
C ASN A 69 -11.18 -0.11 -5.47
N GLY A 70 -10.12 -0.90 -5.68
CA GLY A 70 -9.36 -0.88 -6.94
C GLY A 70 -8.49 0.37 -7.13
N GLN A 71 -8.24 1.13 -6.07
CA GLN A 71 -7.43 2.35 -6.08
C GLN A 71 -5.93 2.01 -5.99
N PHE A 72 -5.43 1.26 -6.98
CA PHE A 72 -4.13 0.58 -6.90
C PHE A 72 -2.93 1.51 -6.80
N VAL A 73 -2.95 2.65 -7.49
CA VAL A 73 -1.88 3.66 -7.37
C VAL A 73 -1.82 4.21 -5.93
N ALA A 74 -2.96 4.56 -5.35
CA ALA A 74 -3.03 5.04 -3.97
C ALA A 74 -2.54 3.97 -3.00
N LEU A 75 -2.96 2.71 -3.19
CA LEU A 75 -2.51 1.60 -2.36
C LEU A 75 -0.98 1.46 -2.34
N VAL A 76 -0.32 1.48 -3.49
CA VAL A 76 1.14 1.35 -3.56
C VAL A 76 1.84 2.46 -2.78
N LEU A 77 1.37 3.71 -2.90
CA LEU A 77 1.92 4.84 -2.16
C LEU A 77 1.65 4.74 -0.65
N LEU A 78 0.45 4.31 -0.26
CA LEU A 78 0.07 4.12 1.14
C LEU A 78 0.89 3.00 1.79
N CYS A 79 1.06 1.85 1.12
CA CYS A 79 1.88 0.75 1.61
C CYS A 79 3.33 1.17 1.84
N GLN A 80 3.91 1.99 0.97
CA GLN A 80 5.26 2.51 1.17
C GLN A 80 5.39 3.42 2.38
N GLY A 81 4.49 4.41 2.51
CA GLY A 81 4.48 5.29 3.67
C GLY A 81 4.27 4.50 4.96
N LEU A 82 3.39 3.49 4.93
CA LEU A 82 3.17 2.60 6.06
C LEU A 82 4.43 1.85 6.44
N MET A 83 5.12 1.21 5.48
CA MET A 83 6.37 0.49 5.73
C MET A 83 7.42 1.39 6.38
N GLU A 84 7.57 2.62 5.90
CA GLU A 84 8.50 3.58 6.49
C GLU A 84 8.14 3.89 7.95
N HIS A 85 6.87 4.17 8.24
CA HIS A 85 6.41 4.46 9.60
C HIS A 85 6.57 3.27 10.55
N ILE A 86 6.17 2.06 10.15
CA ILE A 86 6.20 0.90 11.04
C ILE A 86 7.65 0.46 11.32
N LEU A 87 8.54 0.51 10.32
CA LEU A 87 9.94 0.13 10.48
C LEU A 87 10.70 1.15 11.32
N ALA A 88 10.47 2.44 11.09
CA ALA A 88 11.06 3.51 11.89
C ALA A 88 10.65 3.40 13.36
N SER A 89 9.35 3.24 13.61
CA SER A 89 8.83 3.12 14.98
C SER A 89 9.32 1.85 15.68
N GLN A 90 9.50 0.74 14.97
CA GLN A 90 10.09 -0.47 15.57
C GLN A 90 11.57 -0.29 15.91
N LEU A 91 12.33 0.43 15.08
CA LEU A 91 13.74 0.74 15.37
C LEU A 91 13.89 1.57 16.65
N GLU A 92 12.99 2.53 16.87
CA GLU A 92 12.97 3.36 18.08
C GLU A 92 12.37 2.65 19.30
N GLY A 93 11.45 1.70 19.09
CA GLY A 93 10.75 0.97 20.16
C GLY A 93 11.53 -0.20 20.77
N LYS A 94 12.71 -0.52 20.25
CA LYS A 94 13.57 -1.61 20.76
C LYS A 94 14.19 -1.29 22.12
N ALA A 95 14.52 -2.34 22.88
CA ALA A 95 15.24 -2.23 24.15
C ALA A 95 16.63 -1.59 23.99
N ASP A 96 17.28 -1.82 22.86
CA ASP A 96 18.46 -1.08 22.38
C ASP A 96 18.06 -0.28 21.13
N PRO A 97 17.55 0.95 21.29
CA PRO A 97 16.92 1.69 20.20
C PRO A 97 17.94 2.25 19.23
N VAL A 98 17.69 2.07 17.93
CA VAL A 98 18.47 2.74 16.89
C VAL A 98 17.94 4.16 16.76
N MET A 99 18.70 5.13 17.27
CA MET A 99 18.32 6.55 17.19
C MET A 99 18.14 6.98 15.73
N LEU A 100 16.90 7.29 15.37
CA LEU A 100 16.55 7.98 14.14
C LEU A 100 16.55 9.49 14.43
N GLY A 101 17.01 10.30 13.48
CA GLY A 101 16.83 11.74 13.60
C GLY A 101 15.36 12.12 13.38
N ASN A 102 15.01 13.40 13.62
CA ASN A 102 13.66 13.92 13.38
C ASN A 102 13.11 13.66 11.95
N LYS A 103 14.02 13.39 11.00
CA LYS A 103 13.71 12.92 9.65
C LYS A 103 14.76 11.90 9.24
N VAL A 104 14.32 10.74 8.78
CA VAL A 104 15.14 9.71 8.14
C VAL A 104 14.50 9.40 6.79
N GLY A 105 15.31 9.03 5.79
CA GLY A 105 14.76 8.61 4.50
C GLY A 105 14.43 7.12 4.50
N ALA A 106 13.38 6.74 3.78
CA ALA A 106 12.90 5.36 3.61
C ALA A 106 14.03 4.33 3.40
N GLY A 107 14.93 4.55 2.43
CA GLY A 107 16.06 3.64 2.18
C GLY A 107 17.00 3.47 3.38
N THR A 108 17.28 4.55 4.12
CA THR A 108 18.09 4.46 5.35
C THR A 108 17.36 3.68 6.44
N THR A 109 16.06 3.90 6.62
CA THR A 109 15.22 3.16 7.58
C THR A 109 15.25 1.66 7.29
N ARG A 110 15.08 1.26 6.03
CA ARG A 110 15.04 -0.15 5.61
C ARG A 110 16.38 -0.85 5.81
N ASN A 111 17.48 -0.22 5.42
CA ASN A 111 18.83 -0.77 5.66
C ASN A 111 19.13 -0.95 7.15
N ARG A 112 18.69 0.00 7.99
CA ARG A 112 18.83 -0.11 9.45
C ARG A 112 17.92 -1.20 10.02
N ALA A 113 16.69 -1.32 9.53
CA ALA A 113 15.76 -2.36 9.94
C ALA A 113 16.28 -3.78 9.62
N ALA A 114 16.88 -3.97 8.44
CA ALA A 114 17.54 -5.21 8.05
C ALA A 114 18.76 -5.49 8.94
N SER A 115 19.62 -4.49 9.14
CA SER A 115 20.81 -4.60 10.02
C SER A 115 20.43 -4.93 11.48
N ALA A 116 19.27 -4.46 11.94
CA ALA A 116 18.73 -4.76 13.25
C ALA A 116 17.92 -6.08 13.31
N GLY A 117 17.84 -6.85 12.22
CA GLY A 117 17.10 -8.11 12.15
C GLY A 117 15.58 -7.99 12.27
N ILE A 118 15.01 -6.81 12.02
CA ILE A 118 13.55 -6.61 12.01
C ILE A 118 12.96 -7.24 10.73
N ILE A 119 13.65 -7.04 9.61
CA ILE A 119 13.34 -7.61 8.30
C ILE A 119 14.48 -8.50 7.82
N SER A 120 14.19 -9.47 6.96
CA SER A 120 15.20 -10.32 6.31
C SER A 120 15.80 -9.64 5.07
N ASP A 121 16.88 -10.20 4.54
CA ASP A 121 17.49 -9.73 3.29
C ASP A 121 16.53 -9.87 2.09
N ASP A 122 15.75 -10.95 2.05
CA ASP A 122 14.73 -11.15 1.01
C ASP A 122 13.65 -10.04 1.07
N GLU A 123 13.22 -9.67 2.27
CA GLU A 123 12.24 -8.59 2.46
C GLU A 123 12.84 -7.22 2.15
N LEU A 124 14.14 -7.02 2.39
CA LEU A 124 14.83 -5.81 1.97
C LEU A 124 14.79 -5.67 0.44
N ILE A 125 15.03 -6.76 -0.30
CA ILE A 125 14.92 -6.81 -1.77
C ILE A 125 13.48 -6.54 -2.22
N GLU A 126 12.48 -7.15 -1.58
CA GLU A 126 11.07 -6.92 -1.89
C GLU A 126 10.66 -5.47 -1.60
N LEU A 127 11.14 -4.87 -0.51
CA LEU A 127 10.87 -3.47 -0.20
C LEU A 127 11.58 -2.52 -1.18
N ASP A 128 12.76 -2.88 -1.69
CA ASP A 128 13.44 -2.13 -2.77
C ASP A 128 12.64 -2.19 -4.06
N GLN A 129 12.06 -3.36 -4.37
CA GLN A 129 11.13 -3.49 -5.48
C GLN A 129 9.88 -2.63 -5.27
N LEU A 130 9.33 -2.60 -4.05
CA LEU A 130 8.20 -1.74 -3.73
C LEU A 130 8.54 -0.27 -3.99
N GLU A 131 9.71 0.23 -3.59
CA GLU A 131 10.15 1.60 -3.90
C GLU A 131 10.23 1.86 -5.42
N LYS A 132 10.77 0.91 -6.19
CA LYS A 132 10.84 1.03 -7.66
C LYS A 132 9.47 1.14 -8.31
N LEU A 133 8.45 0.46 -7.76
CA LEU A 133 7.07 0.54 -8.27
C LEU A 133 6.46 1.93 -8.11
N ARG A 134 6.84 2.69 -7.08
CA ARG A 134 6.35 4.08 -6.93
C ARG A 134 6.91 5.01 -7.98
N ASN A 135 8.14 4.79 -8.43
CA ASN A 135 8.80 5.76 -9.30
C ASN A 135 7.96 6.14 -10.53
N PRO A 136 7.40 5.19 -11.31
CA PRO A 136 6.51 5.54 -12.41
C PRO A 136 5.15 6.11 -11.98
N PHE A 137 4.72 5.92 -10.72
CA PHE A 137 3.43 6.43 -10.22
C PHE A 137 3.53 7.82 -9.59
N ALA A 138 4.66 8.17 -9.00
CA ALA A 138 4.88 9.44 -8.30
C ALA A 138 5.68 10.46 -9.12
N HIS A 139 6.42 10.00 -10.13
CA HIS A 139 7.26 10.86 -10.96
C HIS A 139 6.90 10.69 -12.43
N TYR A 140 6.90 11.83 -13.14
CA TYR A 140 6.67 11.84 -14.58
C TYR A 140 7.71 10.95 -15.29
N ARG A 141 7.21 10.12 -16.20
CA ARG A 141 7.99 9.26 -17.09
C ARG A 141 7.64 9.64 -18.52
N ASN A 142 8.64 9.65 -19.41
CA ASN A 142 8.36 9.78 -20.83
C ASN A 142 7.62 8.52 -21.31
N ILE A 143 6.70 8.65 -22.27
CA ILE A 143 5.96 7.51 -22.82
C ILE A 143 6.85 6.46 -23.50
N ASN A 144 8.10 6.80 -23.88
CA ASN A 144 9.08 5.88 -24.42
C ASN A 144 10.00 5.26 -23.35
N ASP A 145 9.84 5.61 -22.08
CA ASP A 145 10.59 4.99 -20.97
C ASP A 145 10.11 3.54 -20.80
N PRO A 146 11.01 2.53 -20.78
CA PRO A 146 10.64 1.13 -20.56
C PRO A 146 9.88 0.87 -19.26
N GLU A 147 10.04 1.72 -18.25
CA GLU A 147 9.35 1.65 -16.97
C GLU A 147 8.02 2.42 -16.96
N HIS A 148 7.64 3.06 -18.07
CA HIS A 148 6.30 3.63 -18.23
C HIS A 148 5.25 2.53 -18.28
N VAL A 149 4.12 2.70 -17.58
CA VAL A 149 3.09 1.64 -17.45
C VAL A 149 2.57 1.16 -18.81
N ASP A 150 2.35 2.06 -19.76
CA ASP A 150 1.87 1.69 -21.10
C ASP A 150 2.92 0.93 -21.93
N GLN A 151 4.21 1.19 -21.70
CA GLN A 151 5.29 0.41 -22.33
C GLN A 151 5.35 -0.98 -21.71
N GLN A 152 5.22 -1.09 -20.39
CA GLN A 152 5.11 -2.38 -19.70
C GLN A 152 3.90 -3.17 -20.18
N ALA A 153 2.72 -2.53 -20.33
CA ALA A 153 1.49 -3.14 -20.82
C ALA A 153 1.68 -3.72 -22.22
N THR A 154 2.30 -2.94 -23.10
CA THR A 154 2.62 -3.35 -24.47
C THR A 154 3.60 -4.53 -24.49
N ASN A 155 4.67 -4.45 -23.71
CA ASN A 155 5.72 -5.48 -23.66
C ASN A 155 5.21 -6.80 -23.04
N GLU A 156 4.42 -6.73 -21.96
CA GLU A 156 3.85 -7.89 -21.27
C GLU A 156 2.60 -8.45 -21.97
N ARG A 157 2.06 -7.75 -22.99
CA ARG A 157 0.79 -8.05 -23.66
C ARG A 157 -0.37 -8.16 -22.65
N ARG A 158 -0.45 -7.19 -21.74
CA ARG A 158 -1.46 -7.09 -20.68
C ARG A 158 -2.09 -5.70 -20.69
N SER A 159 -3.24 -5.55 -20.05
CA SER A 159 -3.81 -4.21 -19.80
C SER A 159 -3.00 -3.46 -18.73
N SER A 160 -2.96 -2.14 -18.81
CA SER A 160 -2.36 -1.29 -17.78
C SER A 160 -3.02 -1.54 -16.41
N ASP A 161 -4.34 -1.77 -16.38
CA ASP A 161 -5.08 -2.14 -15.16
C ASP A 161 -4.54 -3.41 -14.50
N SER A 162 -4.21 -4.44 -15.29
CA SER A 162 -3.63 -5.68 -14.76
C SER A 162 -2.22 -5.46 -14.19
N ILE A 163 -1.45 -4.53 -14.74
CA ILE A 163 -0.14 -4.15 -14.18
C ILE A 163 -0.32 -3.42 -12.85
N PHE A 164 -1.24 -2.45 -12.79
CA PHE A 164 -1.56 -1.77 -11.54
C PHE A 164 -2.04 -2.74 -10.46
N GLU A 165 -2.94 -3.67 -10.82
CA GLU A 165 -3.43 -4.69 -9.90
C GLU A 165 -2.30 -5.59 -9.38
N LYS A 166 -1.41 -6.06 -10.26
CA LYS A 166 -0.24 -6.87 -9.89
C LYS A 166 0.67 -6.12 -8.91
N SER A 167 0.93 -4.83 -9.15
CA SER A 167 1.72 -3.99 -8.25
C SER A 167 1.03 -3.78 -6.90
N ALA A 168 -0.29 -3.58 -6.91
CA ALA A 168 -1.12 -3.44 -5.72
C ALA A 168 -1.14 -4.70 -4.86
N VAL A 169 -1.35 -5.86 -5.48
CA VAL A 169 -1.30 -7.18 -4.83
C VAL A 169 0.06 -7.39 -4.18
N PHE A 170 1.15 -7.12 -4.91
CA PHE A 170 2.50 -7.21 -4.35
C PHE A 170 2.68 -6.31 -3.11
N ALA A 171 2.25 -5.05 -3.19
CA ALA A 171 2.41 -4.08 -2.12
C ALA A 171 1.65 -4.46 -0.84
N ILE A 172 0.39 -4.90 -0.96
CA ILE A 172 -0.42 -5.29 0.21
C ILE A 172 0.04 -6.62 0.81
N THR A 173 0.43 -7.60 -0.02
CA THR A 173 0.96 -8.87 0.47
C THR A 173 2.27 -8.67 1.22
N LEU A 174 3.20 -7.86 0.69
CA LEU A 174 4.45 -7.55 1.39
C LEU A 174 4.19 -6.82 2.73
N THR A 175 3.25 -5.87 2.73
CA THR A 175 2.84 -5.16 3.95
C THR A 175 2.35 -6.13 5.03
N ILE A 176 1.45 -7.05 4.65
CA ILE A 176 0.90 -8.05 5.57
C ILE A 176 1.99 -9.00 6.04
N LYS A 177 2.86 -9.49 5.15
CA LYS A 177 4.02 -10.34 5.47
C LYS A 177 4.93 -9.72 6.52
N VAL A 178 5.21 -8.42 6.43
CA VAL A 178 6.01 -7.72 7.45
C VAL A 178 5.25 -7.61 8.77
N LEU A 179 3.96 -7.25 8.72
CA LEU A 179 3.11 -7.13 9.91
C LEU A 179 2.80 -8.47 10.59
N SER A 180 2.88 -9.59 9.87
CA SER A 180 2.68 -10.92 10.42
C SER A 180 3.93 -11.46 11.13
N LYS A 181 5.03 -10.70 11.21
CA LYS A 181 6.22 -11.09 11.98
C LYS A 181 6.03 -11.00 13.50
N PRO A 182 6.75 -11.82 14.29
CA PRO A 182 6.70 -11.78 15.76
C PRO A 182 6.88 -10.38 16.35
N SER A 183 7.77 -9.55 15.79
CA SER A 183 8.03 -8.17 16.23
C SER A 183 6.80 -7.26 16.21
N PHE A 184 5.75 -7.65 15.47
CA PHE A 184 4.51 -6.90 15.32
C PHE A 184 3.29 -7.66 15.83
N ARG A 185 3.41 -8.92 16.27
CA ARG A 185 2.26 -9.70 16.74
C ARG A 185 1.82 -9.26 18.14
N LEU A 186 0.52 -9.21 18.37
CA LEU A 186 -0.04 -9.12 19.71
C LEU A 186 -0.08 -10.52 20.34
N GLY A 187 0.23 -10.62 21.64
CA GLY A 187 0.08 -11.87 22.41
C GLY A 187 1.19 -12.91 22.30
N SER A 188 2.28 -12.65 21.57
CA SER A 188 3.46 -13.52 21.50
C SER A 188 4.64 -12.88 22.24
N PHE A 189 4.77 -13.14 23.53
CA PHE A 189 5.97 -12.84 24.33
C PHE A 189 6.72 -14.14 24.63
#